data_AF-A0A5N5N527-F1
#
_entry.id   AF-A0A5N5N527-F1
#
_cell.length_a   1.000
_cell.length_b   1.000
_cell.length_c   1.000
_cell.angle_alpha   90.00
_cell.angle_beta   90.00
_cell.angle_gamma   90.00
#
_symmetry.space_group_name_H-M   'P 1'
#
loop_
_entity.id
_entity.type
_entity.pdbx_description
1 polymer ?
#
loop_
_entity_poly.entity_id
_entity_poly.type
_entity_poly.pdbx_seq_one_letter_code
_entity_poly.pdbx_strand_id
1 'polypeptide(L)'
;MKGRAVPRRGGKNETVDVGVVHFTPLVQPHIQQPFKLVEKVVRNVFQFRRKHCHKGLEMLFPEAQRLRMTEELLRSADVDPTLRPPDISISQFRALADAYSRLCREDHTLFSYDFREELRQKRQSHRQLQC
;
A
#
# COMPACT_ATOMS: atom_id res chain seq x y z
N MET A 1 -15.47 12.77 9.81
CA MET A 1 -14.38 12.89 10.82
C MET A 1 -14.55 14.22 11.53
N LYS A 2 -14.57 14.27 12.87
CA LYS A 2 -14.57 15.53 13.63
C LYS A 2 -13.29 15.59 14.45
N GLY A 3 -12.51 16.65 14.28
CA GLY A 3 -11.26 16.89 15.01
C GLY A 3 -11.33 18.20 15.79
N ARG A 4 -10.70 18.24 16.97
CA ARG A 4 -10.42 19.48 17.71
C ARG A 4 -8.94 19.52 18.05
N ALA A 5 -8.30 20.66 17.78
CA ALA A 5 -6.95 20.92 18.27
C ALA A 5 -7.03 21.26 19.77
N VAL A 6 -6.15 20.67 20.58
CA VAL A 6 -6.05 21.00 22.00
C VAL A 6 -4.90 21.99 22.19
N PRO A 7 -5.16 23.21 22.70
CA PRO A 7 -4.10 24.17 22.98
C PRO A 7 -3.15 23.62 24.04
N ARG A 8 -1.85 23.90 23.90
CA ARG A 8 -0.82 23.50 24.88
C ARG A 8 -1.13 24.13 26.24
N ARG A 9 -1.56 23.33 27.22
CA ARG A 9 -1.68 23.75 28.61
C ARG A 9 -0.40 23.41 29.35
N GLY A 10 0.56 24.33 29.40
CA GLY A 10 1.56 24.52 30.47
C GLY A 10 2.35 23.33 31.04
N GLY A 11 2.24 22.12 30.49
CA GLY A 11 2.99 20.94 30.91
C GLY A 11 4.38 20.99 30.31
N LYS A 12 5.38 21.27 31.15
CA LYS A 12 6.80 21.13 30.81
C LYS A 12 7.08 19.67 30.42
N ASN A 13 7.02 19.33 29.13
CA ASN A 13 7.74 18.24 28.42
C ASN A 13 7.02 17.66 27.19
N GLU A 14 6.20 18.42 26.46
CA GLU A 14 5.66 17.96 25.18
C GLU A 14 6.27 18.74 24.01
N THR A 15 7.11 18.09 23.21
CA THR A 15 7.76 18.67 22.03
C THR A 15 6.84 18.71 20.80
N VAL A 16 5.67 18.08 20.86
CA VAL A 16 4.71 17.96 19.74
C VAL A 16 3.32 18.46 20.14
N ASP A 17 2.52 18.88 19.16
CA ASP A 17 1.13 19.30 19.36
C ASP A 17 0.16 18.11 19.42
N VAL A 18 -0.93 18.24 20.18
CA VAL A 18 -1.93 17.18 20.37
C VAL A 18 -3.23 17.51 19.64
N GLY A 19 -3.69 16.58 18.80
CA GLY A 19 -5.00 16.62 18.14
C GLY A 19 -5.94 15.54 18.68
N VAL A 20 -7.15 15.91 19.08
CA VAL A 20 -8.20 14.96 19.47
C VAL A 20 -9.11 14.71 18.27
N VAL A 21 -9.22 13.44 17.86
CA VAL A 21 -10.02 13.02 16.70
C VAL A 21 -11.05 11.99 17.13
N HIS A 22 -12.29 12.17 16.69
CA HIS A 22 -13.37 11.20 16.89
C HIS A 22 -13.70 10.48 15.57
N PHE A 23 -13.67 9.14 15.62
CA PHE A 23 -14.03 8.26 14.52
C PHE A 23 -15.34 7.55 14.85
N THR A 24 -16.32 7.65 13.95
CA THR A 24 -17.54 6.86 14.00
C THR A 24 -17.47 5.84 12.86
N PRO A 25 -17.58 4.53 13.13
CA PRO A 25 -17.59 3.52 12.08
C PRO A 25 -18.68 3.83 11.05
N LEU A 26 -18.38 3.60 9.77
CA LEU A 26 -19.36 3.74 8.71
C LEU A 26 -20.33 2.54 8.73
N VAL A 27 -21.61 2.79 8.43
CA VAL A 27 -22.61 1.72 8.26
C VAL A 27 -22.20 0.76 7.14
N GLN A 28 -21.70 1.31 6.03
CA GLN A 28 -21.13 0.55 4.93
C GLN A 28 -19.68 0.99 4.68
N PRO A 29 -18.71 0.05 4.68
CA PRO A 29 -17.32 0.40 4.38
C PRO A 29 -17.16 0.77 2.91
N HIS A 30 -16.31 1.75 2.61
CA HIS A 30 -16.03 2.14 1.23
C HIS A 30 -15.36 1.04 0.41
N ILE A 31 -14.57 0.17 1.06
CA ILE A 31 -13.86 -0.95 0.44
C ILE A 31 -14.36 -2.25 1.05
N GLN A 32 -14.93 -3.13 0.24
CA GLN A 32 -15.52 -4.41 0.66
C GLN A 32 -14.55 -5.58 0.40
N GLN A 33 -13.29 -5.40 0.79
CA GLN A 33 -12.23 -6.43 0.70
C GLN A 33 -11.70 -6.76 2.10
N PRO A 34 -11.11 -7.96 2.31
CA PRO A 34 -10.49 -8.31 3.58
C PRO A 34 -9.43 -7.28 3.99
N PHE A 35 -9.43 -6.90 5.28
CA PHE A 35 -8.53 -5.85 5.79
C PHE A 35 -7.06 -6.10 5.42
N LYS A 36 -6.58 -7.35 5.50
CA LYS A 36 -5.19 -7.70 5.17
C LYS A 36 -4.84 -7.48 3.69
N LEU A 37 -5.80 -7.63 2.80
CA LEU A 37 -5.61 -7.33 1.38
C LEU A 37 -5.50 -5.82 1.18
N VAL A 38 -6.44 -5.05 1.74
CA VAL A 38 -6.43 -3.59 1.66
C VAL A 38 -5.16 -3.02 2.29
N GLU A 39 -4.79 -3.48 3.48
CA GLU A 39 -3.57 -3.12 4.19
C GLU A 39 -2.33 -3.39 3.33
N LYS A 40 -2.25 -4.56 2.69
CA LYS A 40 -1.13 -4.93 1.82
C LYS A 40 -1.01 -3.99 0.62
N VAL A 41 -2.11 -3.68 -0.06
CA VAL A 41 -2.12 -2.76 -1.21
C VAL A 41 -1.71 -1.35 -0.77
N VAL A 42 -2.38 -0.80 0.25
CA VAL A 42 -2.12 0.57 0.75
C VAL A 42 -0.67 0.70 1.24
N ARG A 43 -0.15 -0.28 1.99
CA ARG A 43 1.22 -0.26 2.50
C ARG A 43 2.25 -0.22 1.38
N ASN A 44 2.04 -0.99 0.30
CA ASN A 44 2.95 -1.01 -0.84
C ASN A 44 2.89 0.31 -1.62
N VAL A 45 1.70 0.86 -1.87
CA VAL A 45 1.54 2.18 -2.51
C VAL A 45 2.30 3.27 -1.73
N PHE A 46 2.15 3.31 -0.40
CA PHE A 46 2.79 4.33 0.44
C PHE A 46 4.26 4.07 0.78
N GLN A 47 4.85 2.96 0.30
CA GLN A 47 6.26 2.63 0.55
C GLN A 47 7.21 3.72 0.04
N PHE A 48 6.90 4.28 -1.14
CA PHE A 48 7.73 5.28 -1.79
C PHE A 48 6.97 6.61 -1.98
N ARG A 49 6.76 7.34 -0.87
CA ARG A 49 5.98 8.61 -0.87
C ARG A 49 6.42 9.68 -1.87
N ARG A 50 7.69 9.65 -2.30
CA ARG A 50 8.27 10.61 -3.27
C ARG A 50 8.31 10.09 -4.71
N LYS A 51 7.78 8.89 -4.97
CA LYS A 51 7.70 8.26 -6.29
C LYS A 51 6.24 8.17 -6.74
N HIS A 52 6.04 7.88 -8.02
CA HIS A 52 4.71 7.53 -8.54
C HIS A 52 4.26 6.18 -7.96
N CYS A 53 2.95 5.99 -7.86
CA CYS A 53 2.33 4.85 -7.18
C CYS A 53 2.69 3.50 -7.79
N HIS A 54 2.94 3.44 -9.11
CA HIS A 54 3.34 2.20 -9.79
C HIS A 54 4.61 1.60 -9.17
N LYS A 55 5.55 2.41 -8.68
CA LYS A 55 6.77 1.92 -8.00
C LYS A 55 6.50 1.20 -6.69
N GLY A 56 5.45 1.59 -5.98
CA GLY A 56 4.98 0.88 -4.80
C GLY A 56 4.25 -0.41 -5.19
N LEU A 57 3.35 -0.32 -6.18
CA LEU A 57 2.53 -1.44 -6.65
C LEU A 57 3.35 -2.57 -7.29
N GLU A 58 4.46 -2.23 -7.96
CA GLU A 58 5.45 -3.18 -8.45
C GLU A 58 5.90 -4.18 -7.38
N MET A 59 5.96 -3.77 -6.10
CA MET A 59 6.40 -4.61 -4.99
C MET A 59 5.34 -5.64 -4.54
N LEU A 60 4.13 -5.59 -5.10
CA LEU A 60 3.12 -6.63 -4.92
C LEU A 60 3.39 -7.88 -5.76
N PHE A 61 4.32 -7.80 -6.72
CA PHE A 61 4.53 -8.82 -7.73
C PHE A 61 5.98 -9.33 -7.75
N PRO A 62 6.18 -10.64 -8.03
CA PRO A 62 7.50 -11.22 -8.29
C PRO A 62 8.21 -10.51 -9.45
N GLU A 63 9.54 -10.38 -9.38
CA GLU A 63 10.29 -9.59 -10.35
C GLU A 63 10.10 -10.06 -11.80
N ALA A 64 9.96 -11.37 -12.01
CA ALA A 64 9.78 -11.96 -13.33
C ALA A 64 8.53 -11.47 -14.08
N GLN A 65 7.47 -11.09 -13.36
CA GLN A 65 6.18 -10.68 -13.94
C GLN A 65 5.72 -9.28 -13.51
N ARG A 66 6.57 -8.57 -12.75
CA ARG A 66 6.29 -7.29 -12.11
C ARG A 66 5.75 -6.24 -13.06
N LEU A 67 6.37 -6.04 -14.22
CA LEU A 67 5.97 -5.01 -15.18
C LEU A 67 4.55 -5.27 -15.69
N ARG A 68 4.33 -6.45 -16.29
CA ARG A 68 3.05 -6.87 -16.87
C ARG A 68 1.91 -6.81 -15.85
N MET A 69 2.11 -7.37 -14.66
CA MET A 69 1.06 -7.42 -13.64
C MET A 69 0.74 -6.05 -13.05
N THR A 70 1.74 -5.17 -12.92
CA THR A 70 1.50 -3.80 -12.43
C THR A 70 0.68 -3.01 -13.44
N GLU A 71 0.99 -3.13 -14.73
CA GLU A 71 0.21 -2.52 -15.81
C GLU A 71 -1.22 -3.04 -15.84
N GLU A 72 -1.39 -4.36 -15.70
CA GLU A 72 -2.70 -5.00 -15.64
C GLU A 72 -3.52 -4.54 -14.43
N LEU A 73 -2.89 -4.44 -13.25
CA LEU A 73 -3.54 -3.95 -12.03
C LEU A 73 -4.02 -2.51 -12.21
N LEU A 74 -3.15 -1.60 -12.68
CA LEU A 74 -3.47 -0.18 -12.85
C LEU A 74 -4.54 0.04 -13.91
N ARG A 75 -4.46 -0.69 -15.04
CA ARG A 75 -5.47 -0.65 -16.10
C ARG A 75 -6.82 -1.16 -15.61
N SER A 76 -6.82 -2.28 -14.89
CA SER A 76 -8.05 -2.89 -14.36
C SER A 76 -8.71 -2.07 -13.25
N ALA A 77 -7.94 -1.25 -12.57
CA ALA A 77 -8.41 -0.36 -11.50
C ALA A 77 -8.72 1.07 -11.99
N ASP A 78 -8.43 1.38 -13.27
CA ASP A 78 -8.55 2.74 -13.85
C ASP A 78 -7.81 3.80 -13.01
N VAL A 79 -6.56 3.52 -12.66
CA VAL A 79 -5.70 4.41 -11.87
C VAL A 79 -4.51 4.88 -12.72
N ASP A 80 -4.32 6.20 -12.78
CA ASP A 80 -3.17 6.79 -13.46
C ASP A 80 -1.84 6.37 -12.78
N PRO A 81 -0.91 5.72 -13.51
CA PRO A 81 0.37 5.24 -13.00
C PRO A 81 1.30 6.34 -12.47
N THR A 82 1.04 7.60 -12.82
CA THR A 82 1.87 8.77 -12.47
C THR A 82 1.42 9.47 -11.18
N LEU A 83 0.26 9.10 -10.63
CA LEU A 83 -0.22 9.65 -9.36
C LEU A 83 0.78 9.35 -8.24
N ARG A 84 0.94 10.30 -7.32
CA ARG A 84 1.71 10.05 -6.10
C ARG A 84 0.81 9.40 -5.05
N PRO A 85 1.37 8.65 -4.09
CA PRO A 85 0.57 7.98 -3.07
C PRO A 85 -0.46 8.84 -2.33
N PRO A 86 -0.16 10.11 -1.96
CA PRO A 86 -1.15 10.98 -1.30
C PRO A 86 -2.31 11.42 -2.20
N ASP A 87 -2.13 11.38 -3.52
CA ASP A 87 -3.11 11.85 -4.50
C ASP A 87 -4.10 10.75 -4.89
N ILE A 88 -3.90 9.52 -4.40
CA ILE A 88 -4.80 8.39 -4.64
C ILE A 88 -6.00 8.47 -3.68
N SER A 89 -7.19 8.49 -4.24
CA SER A 89 -8.44 8.58 -3.48
C SER A 89 -8.86 7.23 -2.87
N ILE A 90 -9.81 7.27 -1.93
CA ILE A 90 -10.39 6.06 -1.33
C ILE A 90 -11.10 5.18 -2.39
N SER A 91 -11.75 5.78 -3.38
CA SER A 91 -12.39 5.02 -4.46
C SER A 91 -11.37 4.35 -5.39
N GLN A 92 -10.23 5.00 -5.63
CA GLN A 92 -9.13 4.36 -6.36
C GLN A 92 -8.48 3.24 -5.55
N PHE A 93 -8.32 3.40 -4.23
CA PHE A 93 -7.88 2.29 -3.36
C PHE A 93 -8.88 1.13 -3.34
N ARG A 94 -10.18 1.40 -3.40
CA ARG A 94 -11.21 0.38 -3.60
C ARG A 94 -10.96 -0.39 -4.89
N ALA A 95 -10.82 0.31 -6.01
CA ALA A 95 -10.61 -0.29 -7.32
C ALA A 95 -9.30 -1.11 -7.39
N LEU A 96 -8.21 -0.61 -6.80
CA LEU A 96 -6.94 -1.32 -6.68
C LEU A 96 -7.09 -2.59 -5.83
N ALA A 97 -7.79 -2.52 -4.70
CA ALA A 97 -8.03 -3.69 -3.85
C ALA A 97 -8.91 -4.73 -4.55
N ASP A 98 -9.96 -4.30 -5.26
CA ASP A 98 -10.84 -5.19 -6.02
C ASP A 98 -10.09 -5.86 -7.19
N ALA A 99 -9.27 -5.10 -7.92
CA ALA A 99 -8.43 -5.63 -9.00
C ALA A 99 -7.36 -6.60 -8.48
N TYR A 100 -6.64 -6.24 -7.41
CA TYR A 100 -5.65 -7.12 -6.80
C TYR A 100 -6.28 -8.41 -6.24
N SER A 101 -7.48 -8.32 -5.66
CA SER A 101 -8.25 -9.48 -5.20
C SER A 101 -8.55 -10.46 -6.33
N ARG A 102 -8.86 -9.98 -7.54
CA ARG A 102 -9.02 -10.83 -8.73
C ARG A 102 -7.71 -11.54 -9.09
N LEU A 103 -6.60 -10.81 -9.17
CA LEU A 103 -5.29 -11.40 -9.45
C LEU A 103 -4.90 -12.46 -8.42
N CYS A 104 -5.17 -12.23 -7.13
CA CYS A 104 -4.91 -13.22 -6.07
C CYS A 104 -5.79 -14.48 -6.14
N ARG A 105 -6.97 -14.41 -6.78
CA ARG A 105 -7.81 -15.60 -7.01
C ARG A 105 -7.27 -16.46 -8.15
N GLU A 106 -6.63 -15.83 -9.14
CA GLU A 106 -5.98 -16.52 -10.25
C GLU A 106 -4.63 -17.12 -9.81
N ASP A 107 -3.84 -16.35 -9.06
CA ASP A 107 -2.58 -16.79 -8.47
C ASP A 107 -2.55 -16.52 -6.96
N HIS A 108 -2.80 -17.58 -6.19
CA HIS A 108 -2.87 -17.54 -4.73
C HIS A 108 -1.52 -17.19 -4.08
N THR A 109 -0.40 -17.40 -4.78
CA THR A 109 0.95 -17.14 -4.25
C THR A 109 1.21 -15.64 -4.06
N LEU A 110 0.52 -14.79 -4.84
CA LEU A 110 0.63 -13.34 -4.78
C LEU A 110 0.28 -12.77 -3.41
N PHE A 111 -0.72 -13.34 -2.74
CA PHE A 111 -1.13 -12.82 -1.45
C PHE A 111 -0.06 -13.05 -0.38
N SER A 112 0.63 -14.19 -0.43
CA SER A 112 1.75 -14.51 0.47
C SER A 112 3.10 -13.90 0.04
N TYR A 113 3.21 -13.45 -1.21
CA TYR A 113 4.47 -12.93 -1.76
C TYR A 113 5.01 -11.73 -0.96
N ASP A 114 6.29 -11.74 -0.63
CA ASP A 114 7.01 -10.64 0.00
C ASP A 114 8.31 -10.35 -0.77
N PHE A 115 8.35 -9.18 -1.42
CA PHE A 115 9.52 -8.73 -2.20
C PHE A 115 10.81 -8.62 -1.36
N ARG A 116 10.69 -8.47 -0.03
CA ARG A 116 11.86 -8.40 0.85
C ARG A 116 12.56 -9.75 0.95
N GLU A 117 11.82 -10.84 0.91
CA GLU A 117 12.40 -12.19 0.89
C GLU A 117 13.08 -12.45 -0.45
N GLU A 118 12.46 -12.07 -1.57
CA GLU A 118 13.09 -12.12 -2.91
C GLU A 118 14.43 -11.36 -2.93
N LEU A 119 14.45 -10.15 -2.37
CA LEU A 119 15.66 -9.32 -2.28
C LEU A 119 16.74 -9.95 -1.38
N ARG A 120 16.36 -10.59 -0.28
CA ARG A 120 17.29 -11.29 0.62
C ARG A 120 17.94 -12.47 -0.06
N GLN A 121 17.15 -13.28 -0.77
CA GLN A 121 17.65 -14.45 -1.48
C GLN A 121 18.67 -14.06 -2.56
N LYS A 122 18.37 -13.04 -3.36
CA LYS A 122 19.32 -12.52 -4.36
C LYS A 122 20.65 -12.09 -3.75
N ARG A 123 20.61 -11.39 -2.62
CA ARG A 123 21.83 -10.96 -1.91
C ARG A 123 22.64 -12.16 -1.39
N GLN A 124 21.99 -13.23 -0.95
CA GLN A 124 22.66 -14.45 -0.51
C GLN A 124 23.29 -15.19 -1.70
N SER A 125 22.57 -15.35 -2.81
CA SER A 125 23.11 -15.96 -4.03
C SER A 125 24.32 -15.22 -4.57
N HIS A 126 24.28 -13.88 -4.60
CA HIS A 126 25.44 -13.07 -5.00
C HIS A 126 26.66 -13.26 -4.09
N ARG A 127 26.46 -13.45 -2.78
CA ARG A 127 27.57 -13.73 -1.86
C ARG A 127 28.14 -15.12 -2.05
N GLN A 128 27.30 -16.13 -2.32
CA GLN A 128 27.75 -17.50 -2.58
C GLN A 128 28.53 -17.63 -3.89
N LEU A 129 28.18 -16.85 -4.92
CA LEU A 129 28.90 -16.80 -6.20
C LEU A 129 30.25 -16.04 -6.13
N GLN A 130 30.56 -15.42 -4.99
CA GLN A 130 31.79 -14.67 -4.75
C GLN A 130 32.77 -15.38 -3.79
N CYS A 131 32.44 -16.60 -3.36
CA CYS A 131 33.31 -17.52 -2.61
C CYS A 131 33.75 -18.67 -3.51
#